data_AF-A0A821JSR4-F1
#
_entry.id   AF-A0A821JSR4-F1
#
_cell.length_a   1.000
_cell.length_b   1.000
_cell.length_c   1.000
_cell.angle_alpha   90.00
_cell.angle_beta   90.00
_cell.angle_gamma   90.00
#
_symmetry.space_group_name_H-M   'P 1'
#
loop_
_entity.id
_entity.type
_entity.pdbx_description
1 polymer ?
#
loop_
_entity_poly.entity_id
_entity_poly.type
_entity_poly.pdbx_seq_one_letter_code
_entity_poly.pdbx_strand_id
1 'polypeptide(L)'
;VVLPLVEKYFQAHREYFITPSSLKTGTSYATVKEKEMSCSLFCKLAFLLRQKFGAFGNEVNISVRCLKVLVRAIDVSSVMKNSQEMVRASLLPLFNNIAEDLNQTVQNLEQRRYSHVKGTLQRGTTSLSYVHMVLLSVLSSMLDHLGKNNYGVDVF
;
A
#
# COMPACT_ATOMS: atom_id res chain seq x y z
N VAL A 1 6.79 -6.04 -17.37
CA VAL A 1 5.64 -5.75 -18.28
C VAL A 1 4.33 -5.54 -17.52
N VAL A 2 3.93 -6.41 -16.58
CA VAL A 2 2.65 -6.30 -15.87
C VAL A 2 2.55 -5.07 -14.96
N LEU A 3 3.59 -4.75 -14.17
CA LEU A 3 3.55 -3.61 -13.24
C LEU A 3 3.34 -2.25 -13.92
N PRO A 4 4.05 -1.90 -15.02
CA PRO A 4 3.76 -0.68 -15.78
C PRO A 4 2.33 -0.62 -16.33
N LEU A 5 1.75 -1.76 -16.72
CA LEU A 5 0.39 -1.82 -17.23
C LEU A 5 -0.63 -1.53 -16.12
N VAL A 6 -0.46 -2.18 -14.96
CA VAL A 6 -1.30 -1.95 -13.76
C VAL A 6 -1.20 -0.49 -13.34
N GLU A 7 0.02 0.06 -13.27
CA GLU A 7 0.23 1.47 -12.94
C GLU A 7 -0.55 2.39 -13.89
N LYS A 8 -0.37 2.23 -15.22
CA LYS A 8 -1.07 3.08 -16.20
C LYS A 8 -2.59 2.93 -16.13
N TYR A 9 -3.09 1.72 -15.94
CA TYR A 9 -4.52 1.45 -15.84
C TYR A 9 -5.14 2.20 -14.64
N PHE A 10 -4.61 1.98 -13.44
CA PHE A 10 -5.16 2.63 -12.24
C PHE A 10 -4.91 4.14 -12.21
N GLN A 11 -3.86 4.61 -12.88
CA GLN A 11 -3.64 6.05 -13.06
C GLN A 11 -4.72 6.68 -13.96
N ALA A 12 -5.10 6.02 -15.05
CA ALA A 12 -6.12 6.51 -15.98
C ALA A 12 -7.54 6.40 -15.42
N HIS A 13 -7.83 5.36 -14.64
CA HIS A 13 -9.17 5.05 -14.14
C HIS A 13 -9.35 5.35 -12.65
N ARG A 14 -8.51 6.19 -12.05
CA ARG A 14 -8.56 6.50 -10.61
C ARG A 14 -9.94 6.96 -10.14
N GLU A 15 -10.52 7.93 -10.84
CA GLU A 15 -11.81 8.54 -10.48
C GLU A 15 -12.94 7.51 -10.44
N TYR A 16 -12.92 6.54 -11.35
CA TYR A 16 -13.88 5.44 -11.39
C TYR A 16 -13.89 4.62 -10.08
N PHE A 17 -12.72 4.38 -9.47
CA PHE A 17 -12.62 3.60 -8.24
C PHE A 17 -12.89 4.39 -6.95
N ILE A 18 -12.62 5.70 -6.94
CA ILE A 18 -12.81 6.53 -5.73
C ILE A 18 -14.19 7.18 -5.64
N THR A 19 -14.94 7.21 -6.75
CA THR A 19 -16.29 7.78 -6.77
C THR A 19 -17.20 6.98 -5.82
N PRO A 20 -17.85 7.64 -4.83
CA PRO A 20 -18.76 6.98 -3.92
C PRO A 20 -20.06 6.60 -4.63
N SER A 21 -20.57 5.40 -4.33
CA SER A 21 -21.77 4.82 -4.95
C SER A 21 -23.07 5.58 -4.63
N SER A 22 -23.01 6.59 -3.76
CA SER A 22 -24.14 7.46 -3.39
C SER A 22 -24.41 8.57 -4.41
N LEU A 23 -23.48 8.84 -5.33
CA LEU A 23 -23.65 9.82 -6.42
C LEU A 23 -24.47 9.19 -7.55
N LYS A 24 -25.77 9.54 -7.62
CA LYS A 24 -26.77 8.87 -8.48
C LYS A 24 -26.84 9.37 -9.93
N THR A 25 -25.99 10.30 -10.38
CA THR A 25 -26.18 10.93 -11.70
C THR A 25 -24.94 10.88 -12.59
N GLY A 26 -25.01 10.05 -13.64
CA GLY A 26 -24.22 10.17 -14.88
C GLY A 26 -22.77 9.67 -14.85
N THR A 27 -22.19 9.36 -13.69
CA THR A 27 -20.81 8.85 -13.58
C THR A 27 -20.77 7.34 -13.35
N SER A 28 -20.05 6.60 -14.18
CA SER A 28 -19.72 5.20 -13.93
C SER A 28 -18.79 5.10 -12.72
N TYR A 29 -19.17 4.29 -11.73
CA TYR A 29 -18.37 4.03 -10.52
C TYR A 29 -18.06 2.53 -10.40
N ALA A 30 -16.96 2.21 -9.72
CA ALA A 30 -16.56 0.85 -9.43
C ALA A 30 -17.53 0.18 -8.46
N THR A 31 -17.88 -1.07 -8.75
CA THR A 31 -18.62 -1.94 -7.84
C THR A 31 -17.80 -2.21 -6.57
N VAL A 32 -18.48 -2.61 -5.49
CA VAL A 32 -17.81 -3.02 -4.23
C VAL A 32 -16.76 -4.10 -4.50
N LYS A 33 -17.08 -5.08 -5.34
CA LYS A 33 -16.18 -6.17 -5.71
C LYS A 33 -14.93 -5.68 -6.46
N GLU A 34 -15.07 -4.70 -7.35
CA GLU A 34 -13.93 -4.08 -8.04
C GLU A 34 -13.03 -3.28 -7.09
N LYS A 35 -13.63 -2.56 -6.14
CA LYS A 35 -12.89 -1.87 -5.07
C LYS A 35 -12.13 -2.85 -4.18
N GLU A 36 -12.76 -3.96 -3.80
CA GLU A 36 -12.11 -5.06 -3.07
C GLU A 36 -10.95 -5.68 -3.84
N MET A 37 -11.13 -5.99 -5.12
CA MET A 37 -10.08 -6.56 -5.97
C MET A 37 -8.87 -5.62 -6.08
N SER A 38 -9.12 -4.32 -6.21
CA SER A 38 -8.07 -3.29 -6.25
C SER A 38 -7.31 -3.20 -4.92
N CYS A 39 -8.02 -3.25 -3.80
CA CYS A 39 -7.43 -3.32 -2.48
C CYS A 39 -6.64 -4.63 -2.28
N SER A 40 -7.12 -5.76 -2.78
CA SER A 40 -6.45 -7.06 -2.71
C SER A 40 -5.15 -7.06 -3.50
N LEU A 41 -5.17 -6.46 -4.70
CA LEU A 41 -3.98 -6.30 -5.52
C LEU A 41 -2.92 -5.46 -4.80
N PHE A 42 -3.32 -4.34 -4.17
CA PHE A 42 -2.43 -3.54 -3.33
C PHE A 42 -1.82 -4.36 -2.19
N CYS A 43 -2.64 -5.05 -1.41
CA CYS A 43 -2.16 -5.82 -0.25
C CYS A 43 -1.21 -6.95 -0.68
N LYS A 44 -1.55 -7.68 -1.74
CA LYS A 44 -0.71 -8.76 -2.27
C LYS A 44 0.61 -8.25 -2.83
N LEU A 45 0.60 -7.14 -3.57
CA LEU A 45 1.82 -6.54 -4.09
C LEU A 45 2.71 -6.01 -2.96
N ALA A 46 2.12 -5.35 -1.96
CA ALA A 46 2.85 -4.83 -0.80
C ALA A 46 3.48 -5.98 0.00
N PHE A 47 2.73 -7.06 0.25
CA PHE A 47 3.23 -8.25 0.92
C PHE A 47 4.33 -8.96 0.12
N LEU A 48 4.17 -9.09 -1.20
CA LEU A 48 5.19 -9.69 -2.07
C LEU A 48 6.48 -8.85 -2.05
N LEU A 49 6.36 -7.53 -2.13
CA LEU A 49 7.49 -6.61 -2.08
C LEU A 49 8.21 -6.68 -0.73
N ARG A 50 7.45 -6.83 0.37
CA ARG A 50 8.00 -7.09 1.71
C ARG A 50 8.80 -8.39 1.76
N GLN A 51 8.22 -9.50 1.32
CA GLN A 51 8.82 -10.84 1.41
C GLN A 51 10.01 -11.05 0.47
N LYS A 52 9.99 -10.39 -0.69
CA LYS A 52 10.94 -10.62 -1.78
C LYS A 52 11.65 -9.35 -2.22
N PHE A 53 11.82 -8.37 -1.33
CA PHE A 53 12.41 -7.06 -1.65
C PHE A 53 13.71 -7.17 -2.46
N GLY A 54 14.65 -8.02 -2.03
CA GLY A 54 15.92 -8.22 -2.73
C GLY A 54 15.79 -8.85 -4.12
N ALA A 55 14.71 -9.57 -4.41
CA ALA A 55 14.46 -10.18 -5.73
C ALA A 55 13.87 -9.19 -6.74
N PHE A 56 13.29 -8.07 -6.30
CA PHE A 56 12.81 -7.03 -7.20
C PHE A 56 13.96 -6.27 -7.87
N GLY A 57 15.12 -6.12 -7.20
CA GLY A 57 16.29 -5.47 -7.76
C GLY A 57 15.97 -4.10 -8.35
N ASN A 58 16.20 -3.93 -9.66
CA ASN A 58 15.96 -2.67 -10.38
C ASN A 58 14.46 -2.32 -10.50
N GLU A 59 13.56 -3.31 -10.36
CA GLU A 59 12.11 -3.14 -10.50
C GLU A 59 11.46 -2.59 -9.21
N VAL A 60 12.21 -2.36 -8.12
CA VAL A 60 11.66 -1.79 -6.88
C VAL A 60 10.97 -0.44 -7.15
N ASN A 61 11.56 0.42 -7.98
CA ASN A 61 11.00 1.73 -8.28
C ASN A 61 9.64 1.67 -8.98
N ILE A 62 9.48 0.77 -9.96
CA ILE A 62 8.20 0.59 -10.65
C ILE A 62 7.15 -0.05 -9.74
N SER A 63 7.54 -0.99 -8.88
CA SER A 63 6.66 -1.59 -7.88
C SER A 63 6.14 -0.55 -6.88
N VAL A 64 7.03 0.31 -6.37
CA VAL A 64 6.65 1.40 -5.45
C VAL A 64 5.72 2.39 -6.13
N ARG A 65 6.00 2.78 -7.38
CA ARG A 65 5.09 3.63 -8.17
C ARG A 65 3.72 2.99 -8.34
N CYS A 66 3.68 1.71 -8.71
CA CYS A 66 2.45 0.95 -8.84
C CYS A 66 1.66 0.92 -7.53
N LEU A 67 2.30 0.64 -6.39
CA LEU A 67 1.68 0.71 -5.07
C LEU A 67 1.10 2.09 -4.76
N LYS A 68 1.83 3.18 -5.05
CA LYS A 68 1.33 4.55 -4.83
C LYS A 68 0.12 4.87 -5.69
N VAL A 69 0.09 4.42 -6.93
CA VAL A 69 -1.06 4.60 -7.83
C VAL A 69 -2.25 3.78 -7.35
N LEU A 70 -2.05 2.51 -6.98
CA LEU A 70 -3.09 1.65 -6.43
C LEU A 70 -3.71 2.26 -5.17
N VAL A 71 -2.88 2.71 -4.22
CA VAL A 71 -3.34 3.39 -2.99
C VAL A 71 -4.27 4.56 -3.30
N ARG A 72 -3.94 5.36 -4.31
CA ARG A 72 -4.73 6.53 -4.72
C ARG A 72 -6.04 6.18 -5.42
N ALA A 73 -6.19 4.93 -5.83
CA ALA A 73 -7.39 4.38 -6.47
C ALA A 73 -8.20 3.48 -5.51
N ILE A 74 -7.88 3.44 -4.21
CA ILE A 74 -8.63 2.64 -3.24
C ILE A 74 -9.53 3.53 -2.40
N ASP A 75 -10.84 3.32 -2.51
CA ASP A 75 -11.82 3.83 -1.57
C ASP A 75 -11.84 2.95 -0.30
N VAL A 76 -10.97 3.29 0.66
CA VAL A 76 -10.80 2.52 1.89
C VAL A 76 -12.09 2.51 2.73
N SER A 77 -12.83 3.62 2.77
CA SER A 77 -14.10 3.70 3.53
C SER A 77 -15.14 2.71 2.98
N SER A 78 -15.30 2.64 1.66
CA SER A 78 -16.18 1.65 1.03
C SER A 78 -15.74 0.22 1.30
N VAL A 79 -14.43 -0.08 1.24
CA VAL A 79 -13.93 -1.43 1.53
C VAL A 79 -14.17 -1.81 2.98
N MET A 80 -13.92 -0.91 3.93
CA MET A 80 -14.15 -1.17 5.36
C MET A 80 -15.61 -1.40 5.69
N LYS A 81 -16.52 -0.64 5.08
CA LYS A 81 -17.97 -0.77 5.30
C LYS A 81 -18.56 -2.04 4.70
N ASN A 82 -18.07 -2.47 3.54
CA ASN A 82 -18.71 -3.54 2.77
C ASN A 82 -17.97 -4.89 2.86
N SER A 83 -16.70 -4.92 3.29
CA SER A 83 -15.85 -6.11 3.20
C SER A 83 -15.01 -6.37 4.45
N GLN A 84 -15.66 -6.82 5.52
CA GLN A 84 -14.95 -7.11 6.76
C GLN A 84 -13.91 -8.23 6.63
N GLU A 85 -14.15 -9.22 5.76
CA GLU A 85 -13.20 -10.29 5.50
C GLU A 85 -11.91 -9.74 4.89
N MET A 86 -12.03 -8.86 3.88
CA MET A 86 -10.89 -8.19 3.25
C MET A 86 -10.07 -7.37 4.27
N VAL A 87 -10.76 -6.68 5.17
CA VAL A 87 -10.11 -5.94 6.26
C VAL A 87 -9.31 -6.88 7.16
N ARG A 88 -9.95 -7.96 7.65
CA ARG A 88 -9.34 -8.90 8.59
C ARG A 88 -8.21 -9.72 7.97
N ALA A 89 -8.37 -10.18 6.73
CA ALA A 89 -7.45 -11.10 6.07
C ALA A 89 -6.29 -10.39 5.37
N SER A 90 -6.45 -9.13 4.94
CA SER A 90 -5.44 -8.43 4.13
C SER A 90 -4.97 -7.11 4.74
N LEU A 91 -5.87 -6.17 5.02
CA LEU A 91 -5.48 -4.83 5.47
C LEU A 91 -4.88 -4.85 6.89
N LEU A 92 -5.53 -5.50 7.85
CA LEU A 92 -5.05 -5.56 9.23
C LEU A 92 -3.67 -6.25 9.33
N PRO A 93 -3.43 -7.43 8.73
CA PRO A 93 -2.10 -8.02 8.71
C PRO A 93 -1.07 -7.15 8.00
N LEU A 94 -1.45 -6.43 6.93
CA LEU A 94 -0.55 -5.51 6.25
C LEU A 94 -0.09 -4.39 7.19
N PHE A 95 -1.01 -3.72 7.90
CA PHE A 95 -0.65 -2.66 8.84
C PHE A 95 0.17 -3.18 10.03
N ASN A 96 -0.17 -4.35 10.56
CA ASN A 96 0.62 -4.97 11.63
C ASN A 96 2.06 -5.25 11.18
N ASN A 97 2.24 -5.77 9.96
CA ASN A 97 3.56 -5.98 9.38
C ASN A 97 4.34 -4.66 9.20
N ILE A 98 3.66 -3.61 8.73
CA ILE A 98 4.27 -2.29 8.55
C ILE A 98 4.70 -1.71 9.90
N ALA A 99 3.83 -1.79 10.91
CA ALA A 99 4.12 -1.31 12.27
C ALA A 99 5.32 -2.06 12.87
N GLU A 100 5.34 -3.39 12.72
CA GLU A 100 6.44 -4.23 13.19
C GLU A 100 7.77 -3.91 12.48
N ASP A 101 7.75 -3.76 11.15
CA ASP A 101 8.95 -3.42 10.37
C ASP A 101 9.53 -2.06 10.80
N LEU A 102 8.67 -1.06 11.04
CA LEU A 102 9.08 0.25 11.53
C LEU A 102 9.62 0.18 12.96
N ASN A 103 8.91 -0.51 13.86
CA ASN A 103 9.34 -0.67 15.25
C ASN A 103 10.71 -1.35 15.35
N GLN A 104 10.92 -2.45 14.63
CA GLN A 104 12.21 -3.12 14.57
C GLN A 104 13.30 -2.22 13.99
N THR A 105 12.98 -1.40 12.98
CA THR A 105 13.94 -0.45 12.41
C THR A 105 14.36 0.58 13.45
N VAL A 106 13.40 1.16 14.19
CA VAL A 106 13.67 2.13 15.26
C VAL A 106 14.53 1.49 16.36
N GLN A 107 14.16 0.31 16.85
CA GLN A 107 14.93 -0.41 17.87
C GLN A 107 16.38 -0.68 17.43
N ASN A 108 16.59 -1.08 16.18
CA ASN A 108 17.94 -1.30 15.65
C ASN A 108 18.76 0.00 15.57
N LEU A 109 18.12 1.15 15.27
CA LEU A 109 18.77 2.45 15.25
C LEU A 109 19.14 2.92 16.66
N GLU A 110 18.22 2.78 17.63
CA GLU A 110 18.46 3.12 19.04
C GLU A 110 19.59 2.29 19.66
N GLN A 111 19.64 1.00 19.33
CA GLN A 111 20.69 0.08 19.79
C GLN A 111 22.00 0.20 19.00
N ARG A 112 22.12 1.20 18.10
CA ARG A 112 23.30 1.45 17.23
C ARG A 112 23.71 0.25 16.38
N ARG A 113 22.76 -0.63 16.04
CA ARG A 113 22.97 -1.86 15.24
C ARG A 113 22.99 -1.55 13.74
N TYR A 114 23.79 -0.57 13.33
CA TYR A 114 23.79 -0.06 11.95
C TYR A 114 24.10 -1.15 10.91
N SER A 115 24.89 -2.18 11.24
CA SER A 115 25.18 -3.32 10.37
C SER A 115 23.95 -4.17 10.00
N HIS A 116 22.92 -4.20 10.85
CA HIS A 116 21.65 -4.88 10.60
C HIS A 116 20.77 -4.06 9.64
N VAL A 117 20.90 -2.74 9.69
CA VAL A 117 20.06 -1.80 8.96
C VAL A 117 20.63 -1.42 7.59
N LYS A 118 21.96 -1.41 7.45
CA LYS A 118 22.68 -1.12 6.18
C LYS A 118 22.63 -2.24 5.15
N GLY A 119 21.99 -3.38 5.47
CA GLY A 119 21.87 -4.53 4.57
C GLY A 119 23.11 -5.42 4.47
N THR A 120 24.13 -5.21 5.33
CA THR A 120 25.34 -6.03 5.38
C THR A 120 25.14 -7.40 6.05
N LEU A 121 24.16 -7.52 6.96
CA LEU A 121 23.91 -8.78 7.69
C LEU A 121 22.55 -9.43 7.36
N GLN A 122 21.53 -8.65 7.02
CA GLN A 122 20.20 -9.16 6.66
C GLN A 122 19.59 -8.35 5.51
N ARG A 123 19.26 -9.03 4.40
CA ARG A 123 18.48 -8.48 3.27
C ARG A 123 16.97 -8.55 3.58
N GLY A 124 16.57 -7.94 4.70
CA GLY A 124 15.22 -8.07 5.27
C GLY A 124 14.40 -6.77 5.28
N THR A 125 13.18 -6.90 5.80
CA THR A 125 12.16 -5.84 5.95
C THR A 125 12.53 -4.73 6.92
N THR A 126 13.67 -4.86 7.61
CA THR A 126 14.27 -3.87 8.52
C THR A 126 15.43 -3.08 7.89
N SER A 127 15.71 -3.33 6.61
CA SER A 127 16.73 -2.54 5.89
C SER A 127 16.27 -1.10 5.68
N LEU A 128 17.15 -0.14 5.92
CA LEU A 128 16.85 1.29 5.70
C LEU A 128 16.42 1.55 4.26
N SER A 129 16.96 0.81 3.29
CA SER A 129 16.57 0.89 1.89
C SER A 129 15.10 0.51 1.69
N TYR A 130 14.62 -0.58 2.28
CA TYR A 130 13.21 -0.97 2.18
C TYR A 130 12.30 0.04 2.89
N VAL A 131 12.66 0.44 4.11
CA VAL A 131 11.85 1.40 4.90
C VAL A 131 11.72 2.72 4.16
N HIS A 132 12.83 3.28 3.68
CA HIS A 132 12.83 4.57 3.00
C HIS A 132 12.19 4.49 1.60
N MET A 133 12.60 3.53 0.77
CA MET A 133 12.14 3.46 -0.62
C MET A 133 10.69 2.97 -0.74
N VAL A 134 10.27 2.05 0.14
CA VAL A 134 8.96 1.40 0.05
C VAL A 134 8.02 1.94 1.11
N LEU A 135 8.27 1.63 2.39
CA LEU A 135 7.30 1.88 3.46
C LEU A 135 6.93 3.35 3.57
N LEU A 136 7.92 4.23 3.77
CA LEU A 136 7.68 5.66 3.93
C LEU A 136 7.05 6.27 2.67
N SER A 137 7.52 5.89 1.48
CA SER A 137 6.96 6.42 0.23
C SER A 137 5.50 5.99 0.00
N VAL A 138 5.14 4.74 0.33
CA VAL A 138 3.78 4.22 0.15
C VAL A 138 2.85 4.78 1.24
N LEU A 139 3.29 4.77 2.51
CA LEU A 139 2.53 5.34 3.63
C LEU A 139 2.25 6.82 3.43
N SER A 140 3.24 7.60 2.98
CA SER A 140 3.04 9.03 2.69
C SER A 140 1.96 9.24 1.63
N SER A 141 1.98 8.43 0.56
CA SER A 141 0.95 8.49 -0.48
C SER A 141 -0.42 8.05 0.03
N MET A 142 -0.46 7.12 0.98
CA MET A 142 -1.70 6.65 1.60
C MET A 142 -2.31 7.71 2.51
N LEU A 143 -1.53 8.30 3.40
CA LEU A 143 -1.99 9.36 4.30
C LEU A 143 -2.45 10.59 3.53
N ASP A 144 -1.72 11.00 2.48
CA ASP A 144 -2.14 12.08 1.57
C ASP A 144 -3.48 11.75 0.88
N HIS A 145 -3.66 10.51 0.44
CA HIS A 145 -4.91 10.08 -0.19
C HIS A 145 -6.09 10.06 0.81
N LEU A 146 -5.89 9.50 2.00
CA LEU A 146 -6.91 9.47 3.05
C LEU A 146 -7.32 10.88 3.49
N GLY A 147 -6.34 11.78 3.67
CA GLY A 147 -6.58 13.17 4.03
C GLY A 147 -7.38 13.93 2.97
N LYS A 148 -7.02 13.77 1.69
CA LYS A 148 -7.73 14.45 0.57
C LYS A 148 -9.18 13.99 0.38
N ASN A 149 -9.49 12.75 0.72
CA ASN A 149 -10.82 12.17 0.51
C ASN A 149 -11.64 12.09 1.81
N ASN A 150 -11.13 12.61 2.93
CA ASN A 150 -11.73 12.50 4.25
C ASN A 150 -12.07 11.06 4.67
N TYR A 151 -11.37 10.06 4.11
CA TYR A 151 -11.55 8.65 4.47
C TYR A 151 -11.02 8.34 5.88
N GLY A 152 -10.29 9.26 6.51
CA GLY A 152 -9.68 9.08 7.83
C GLY A 152 -10.66 8.93 8.99
N VAL A 153 -11.91 9.40 8.88
CA VAL A 153 -12.90 9.35 9.98
C VAL A 153 -13.36 7.93 10.29
N ASP A 154 -13.35 7.03 9.29
CA ASP A 154 -13.73 5.62 9.46
C ASP A 154 -12.51 4.69 9.70
N VAL A 155 -11.28 5.20 9.52
CA VAL A 155 -10.03 4.41 9.46
C VAL A 155 -9.18 4.53 10.74
N PHE A 156 -9.31 5.64 11.47
CA PHE A 156 -8.57 5.94 12.71
C PHE A 156 -9.50 6.18 13.89
#